data_AF-A0A7Y5N6I4-F1
#
_entry.id   AF-A0A7Y5N6I4-F1
#
_cell.length_a   1.000
_cell.length_b   1.000
_cell.length_c   1.000
_cell.angle_alpha   90.00
_cell.angle_beta   90.00
_cell.angle_gamma   90.00
#
_symmetry.space_group_name_H-M   'P 1'
#
loop_
_entity.id
_entity.type
_entity.pdbx_description
1 polymer ?
#
loop_
_entity_poly.entity_id
_entity_poly.type
_entity_poly.pdbx_seq_one_letter_code
_entity_poly.pdbx_strand_id
1 'polypeptide(L)'
;MTLDLRIFTEPQQGATYDDLLAVARAAEDFGFGGFFRSDHYLHMGGDGGPGPTDAWTTLAGLARDTSAIRLGTLVTSATFRLPGPLAVQVAGVDQ
;
A
#
# COMPACT_ATOMS: atom_id res chain seq x y z
N MET A 1 -14.65 -5.85 -23.49
CA MET A 1 -13.74 -5.54 -22.37
C MET A 1 -14.50 -5.83 -21.09
N THR A 2 -13.98 -6.69 -20.23
CA THR A 2 -14.54 -6.91 -18.90
C THR A 2 -14.04 -5.79 -17.97
N LEU A 3 -14.90 -5.29 -17.08
CA LEU A 3 -14.54 -4.28 -16.09
C LEU A 3 -13.59 -4.88 -15.05
N ASP A 4 -12.45 -4.22 -14.77
CA ASP A 4 -11.50 -4.58 -13.70
C ASP A 4 -11.61 -3.54 -12.57
N LEU A 5 -12.05 -3.98 -11.39
CA LEU A 5 -12.20 -3.13 -10.21
C LEU A 5 -11.02 -3.34 -9.24
N ARG A 6 -10.63 -2.27 -8.55
CA ARG A 6 -9.50 -2.25 -7.62
C ARG A 6 -9.83 -1.45 -6.38
N ILE A 7 -9.23 -1.81 -5.26
CA ILE A 7 -9.41 -1.13 -3.98
C ILE A 7 -8.27 -0.15 -3.75
N PHE A 8 -8.61 1.04 -3.25
CA PHE A 8 -7.65 2.04 -2.79
C PHE A 8 -7.98 2.43 -1.35
N THR A 9 -6.95 2.58 -0.51
CA THR A 9 -7.09 3.01 0.87
C THR A 9 -6.23 4.23 1.17
N GLU A 10 -6.63 4.98 2.20
CA GLU A 10 -5.92 6.15 2.71
C GLU A 10 -5.42 5.88 4.14
N PRO A 11 -4.33 5.09 4.33
CA PRO A 11 -3.88 4.72 5.66
C PRO A 11 -3.52 5.91 6.53
N GLN A 12 -3.14 7.04 5.94
CA GLN A 12 -2.82 8.27 6.67
C GLN A 12 -3.96 8.78 7.57
N GLN A 13 -5.18 8.25 7.44
CA GLN A 13 -6.32 8.51 8.33
C GLN A 13 -6.33 7.63 9.61
N GLY A 14 -5.31 6.79 9.83
CA GLY A 14 -5.15 6.00 11.06
C GLY A 14 -5.29 4.49 10.90
N ALA A 15 -5.28 3.95 9.67
CA ALA A 15 -5.36 2.51 9.46
C ALA A 15 -4.06 1.80 9.87
N THR A 16 -4.19 0.74 10.64
CA THR A 16 -3.08 -0.13 11.04
C THR A 16 -2.70 -1.12 9.93
N TYR A 17 -1.61 -1.87 10.11
CA TYR A 17 -1.28 -2.97 9.19
C TYR A 17 -2.41 -4.01 9.11
N ASP A 18 -2.98 -4.39 10.26
CA ASP A 18 -4.02 -5.42 10.33
C ASP A 18 -5.30 -4.99 9.59
N ASP A 19 -5.65 -3.70 9.67
CA ASP A 19 -6.76 -3.13 8.89
C ASP A 19 -6.49 -3.26 7.38
N LEU A 20 -5.28 -2.93 6.94
CA LEU A 20 -4.90 -3.01 5.53
C LEU A 20 -4.83 -4.45 5.04
N LEU A 21 -4.35 -5.39 5.87
CA LEU A 21 -4.34 -6.80 5.57
C LEU A 21 -5.76 -7.35 5.42
N ALA A 22 -6.68 -6.98 6.32
CA ALA A 22 -8.07 -7.38 6.24
C ALA A 22 -8.72 -6.92 4.93
N VAL A 23 -8.47 -5.68 4.51
CA VAL A 23 -8.99 -5.15 3.24
C VAL A 23 -8.32 -5.81 2.04
N ALA A 24 -7.00 -6.02 2.06
CA ALA A 24 -6.28 -6.66 0.96
C ALA A 24 -6.73 -8.11 0.73
N ARG A 25 -6.92 -8.89 1.80
CA ARG A 25 -7.46 -10.25 1.72
C ARG A 25 -8.90 -10.28 1.23
N ALA A 26 -9.75 -9.40 1.76
CA ALA A 26 -11.12 -9.28 1.25
C ALA A 26 -11.14 -8.94 -0.24
N ALA A 27 -10.29 -8.00 -0.68
CA ALA A 27 -10.18 -7.65 -2.10
C ALA A 27 -9.73 -8.86 -2.95
N GLU A 28 -8.77 -9.65 -2.46
CA GLU A 28 -8.32 -10.89 -3.11
C GLU A 28 -9.45 -11.93 -3.20
N ASP A 29 -10.12 -12.22 -2.08
CA ASP A 29 -11.19 -13.21 -1.97
C ASP A 29 -12.41 -12.88 -2.85
N PHE A 30 -12.71 -11.59 -3.02
CA PHE A 30 -13.79 -11.11 -3.89
C PHE A 30 -13.37 -10.87 -5.35
N GLY A 31 -12.12 -11.18 -5.71
CA GLY A 31 -11.65 -11.16 -7.09
C GLY A 31 -11.39 -9.76 -7.66
N PHE A 32 -11.05 -8.78 -6.82
CA PHE A 32 -10.57 -7.47 -7.29
C PHE A 32 -9.19 -7.61 -7.94
N GLY A 33 -8.93 -6.85 -9.00
CA GLY A 33 -7.67 -6.95 -9.74
C GLY A 33 -6.45 -6.33 -9.06
N GLY A 34 -6.65 -5.67 -7.91
CA GLY A 34 -5.55 -5.10 -7.11
C GLY A 34 -6.00 -4.31 -5.88
N PHE A 35 -5.08 -4.19 -4.94
CA PHE A 35 -5.16 -3.37 -3.73
C PHE A 35 -4.05 -2.32 -3.73
N PHE A 36 -4.44 -1.07 -3.49
CA PHE A 36 -3.54 0.07 -3.51
C PHE A 36 -3.69 0.91 -2.25
N ARG A 37 -2.62 1.58 -1.87
CA ARG A 37 -2.62 2.55 -0.76
C ARG A 37 -1.92 3.86 -1.14
N SER A 38 -2.19 4.92 -0.40
CA SER A 38 -1.44 6.17 -0.49
C SER A 38 -0.03 6.04 0.15
N ASP A 39 0.89 6.93 -0.22
CA ASP A 39 2.24 7.03 0.35
C ASP A 39 2.44 8.38 1.08
N HIS A 40 2.03 8.41 2.35
CA HIS A 40 2.16 9.58 3.22
C HIS A 40 2.97 9.23 4.47
N TYR A 41 3.95 10.07 4.80
CA TYR A 41 4.69 9.96 6.07
C TYR A 41 3.97 10.58 7.25
N LEU A 42 3.04 11.52 7.02
CA LEU A 42 2.33 12.25 8.07
C LEU A 42 0.84 11.94 8.04
N HIS A 43 0.20 12.04 9.20
CA HIS A 43 -1.25 12.02 9.31
C HIS A 43 -1.85 13.24 8.58
N MET A 44 -2.95 13.03 7.86
CA MET A 44 -3.60 14.08 7.08
C MET A 44 -4.76 14.69 7.87
N GLY A 45 -4.74 16.01 8.08
CA GLY A 45 -5.81 16.72 8.80
C GLY A 45 -5.73 16.68 10.33
N GLY A 46 -4.64 16.13 10.89
CA GLY A 46 -4.34 16.12 12.33
C GLY A 46 -3.18 17.03 12.70
N ASP A 47 -2.48 16.70 13.79
CA ASP A 47 -1.38 17.48 14.37
C ASP A 47 -0.07 17.42 13.54
N GLY A 48 -0.07 16.68 12.42
CA GLY A 48 1.12 16.46 11.60
C GLY A 48 2.08 15.42 12.17
N GLY A 49 1.64 14.60 13.13
CA GLY A 49 2.37 13.43 13.59
C GLY A 49 2.58 12.39 12.48
N PRO A 50 3.41 11.35 12.73
CA PRO A 50 3.67 10.31 11.75
C PRO A 50 2.38 9.60 11.34
N GLY A 51 2.24 9.32 10.03
CA GLY A 51 1.23 8.42 9.50
C GLY A 51 1.42 7.00 10.05
N PRO A 52 0.39 6.15 10.03
CA PRO A 52 0.41 4.93 10.83
C PRO A 52 1.41 3.88 10.33
N THR A 53 1.73 3.84 9.02
CA THR A 53 2.74 2.92 8.45
C THR A 53 3.41 3.45 7.17
N ASP A 54 4.69 3.13 6.96
CA ASP A 54 5.42 3.38 5.68
C ASP A 54 4.83 2.55 4.52
N ALA A 55 4.69 3.17 3.34
CA ALA A 55 4.10 2.54 2.14
C ALA A 55 4.72 1.21 1.74
N TRP A 56 6.02 1.23 1.48
CA TRP A 56 6.72 0.08 0.91
C TRP A 56 7.00 -1.00 1.95
N THR A 57 7.18 -0.63 3.22
CA THR A 57 7.25 -1.60 4.34
C THR A 57 5.94 -2.35 4.50
N THR A 58 4.79 -1.67 4.45
CA THR A 58 3.48 -2.32 4.50
C THR A 58 3.25 -3.21 3.28
N LEU A 59 3.59 -2.73 2.07
CA LEU A 59 3.44 -3.54 0.86
C LEU A 59 4.33 -4.80 0.88
N ALA A 60 5.52 -4.73 1.48
CA ALA A 60 6.37 -5.91 1.70
C ALA A 60 5.68 -6.97 2.59
N GLY A 61 5.01 -6.54 3.67
CA GLY A 61 4.22 -7.44 4.52
C GLY A 61 3.04 -8.04 3.76
N LEU A 62 2.25 -7.20 3.08
CA LEU A 62 1.10 -7.65 2.31
C LEU A 62 1.47 -8.63 1.20
N ALA A 63 2.62 -8.44 0.54
CA ALA A 63 3.14 -9.37 -0.46
C ALA A 63 3.42 -10.77 0.09
N ARG A 64 3.68 -10.88 1.41
CA ARG A 64 3.85 -12.18 2.09
C ARG A 64 2.53 -12.77 2.59
N ASP A 65 1.56 -11.93 2.93
CA ASP A 65 0.31 -12.32 3.58
C ASP A 65 -0.89 -12.45 2.61
N THR A 66 -0.68 -12.13 1.33
CA THR A 66 -1.60 -12.34 0.20
C THR A 66 -0.94 -13.22 -0.86
N SER A 67 -1.71 -13.72 -1.84
CA SER A 67 -1.24 -14.79 -2.73
C SER A 67 -1.31 -14.50 -4.23
N ALA A 68 -2.19 -13.60 -4.66
CA ALA A 68 -2.47 -13.36 -6.08
C ALA A 68 -2.82 -11.90 -6.42
N ILE A 69 -3.33 -11.12 -5.45
CA ILE A 69 -3.76 -9.74 -5.70
C ILE A 69 -2.57 -8.84 -6.03
N ARG A 70 -2.75 -7.95 -7.01
CA ARG A 70 -1.72 -6.93 -7.32
C ARG A 70 -1.67 -5.89 -6.21
N LEU A 71 -0.47 -5.58 -5.77
CA LEU A 71 -0.22 -4.60 -4.71
C LEU A 71 0.49 -3.37 -5.27
N GLY A 72 0.22 -2.19 -4.71
CA GLY A 72 0.97 -1.00 -5.09
C GLY A 72 0.59 0.28 -4.36
N THR A 73 1.29 1.35 -4.69
CA THR A 73 0.95 2.70 -4.25
C THR A 73 0.19 3.46 -5.32
N LEU A 74 -0.76 4.31 -4.93
CA LEU A 74 -1.46 5.24 -5.81
C LEU A 74 -1.46 6.64 -5.17
N VAL A 75 -0.34 7.37 -5.18
CA VAL A 75 0.95 7.13 -5.86
C VAL A 75 2.12 7.11 -4.87
N THR A 76 3.28 6.59 -5.27
CA THR A 76 4.52 6.73 -4.48
C THR A 76 4.96 8.18 -4.50
N SER A 77 5.25 8.74 -3.32
CA SER A 77 5.74 10.10 -3.13
C SER A 77 7.24 10.18 -3.43
N ALA A 78 7.60 9.93 -4.69
CA ALA A 78 8.98 9.68 -5.13
C ALA A 78 9.96 10.83 -4.82
N THR A 79 9.47 12.07 -4.73
CA THR A 79 10.29 13.25 -4.37
C THR A 79 10.79 13.23 -2.92
N PHE A 80 10.21 12.39 -2.05
CA PHE A 80 10.62 12.21 -0.66
C PHE A 80 11.49 10.97 -0.44
N ARG A 81 11.84 10.23 -1.50
CA ARG A 81 12.60 8.99 -1.43
C ARG A 81 13.82 9.11 -2.34
N LEU A 82 14.98 8.61 -1.91
CA LEU A 82 16.15 8.56 -2.78
C LEU A 82 15.89 7.54 -3.91
N PRO A 83 16.07 7.89 -5.20
CA PRO A 83 15.69 7.02 -6.31
C PRO A 83 16.37 5.64 -6.30
N GLY A 84 17.66 5.57 -5.97
CA GLY A 84 18.40 4.30 -5.90
C GLY A 84 17.86 3.35 -4.83
N PRO A 85 17.80 3.78 -3.54
CA PRO A 85 17.18 3.01 -2.47
C PRO A 85 15.72 2.64 -2.74
N LEU A 86 14.91 3.56 -3.29
CA LEU A 86 13.53 3.26 -3.67
C LEU A 86 13.48 2.13 -4.70
N ALA A 87 14.28 2.21 -5.77
CA ALA A 87 14.30 1.16 -6.79
C ALA A 87 14.66 -0.22 -6.21
N VAL A 88 15.65 -0.28 -5.31
CA VAL A 88 16.03 -1.52 -4.61
C VAL A 88 14.90 -2.01 -3.70
N GLN A 89 14.24 -1.11 -2.97
CA GLN A 89 13.11 -1.46 -2.08
C GLN A 89 11.94 -2.05 -2.87
N VAL A 90 11.54 -1.39 -3.96
CA VAL A 90 10.46 -1.86 -4.85
C VAL A 90 10.80 -3.22 -5.44
N ALA A 91 12.01 -3.38 -5.96
CA ALA A 91 12.48 -4.66 -6.50
C ALA A 91 12.52 -5.78 -5.45
N GLY A 92 12.85 -5.45 -4.20
CA GLY A 92 12.84 -6.40 -3.09
C GLY A 92 11.43 -6.85 -2.68
N VAL A 93 10.42 -5.99 -2.84
CA VAL A 93 9.00 -6.34 -2.61
C VAL A 93 8.47 -7.25 -3.72
N ASP A 94 8.96 -7.10 -4.95
CA ASP A 94 8.53 -7.87 -6.13
C ASP A 94 9.11 -9.29 -6.21
N GLN A 95 10.09 -9.64 -5.36
CA GLN A 95 10.82 -10.92 -5.39
C GLN A 95 10.13 -12.03 -4.61
#